data_AF-A0A357A2S7-F1
#
_entry.id   AF-A0A357A2S7-F1
#
_cell.length_a   1.000
_cell.length_b   1.000
_cell.length_c   1.000
_cell.angle_alpha   90.00
_cell.angle_beta   90.00
_cell.angle_gamma   90.00
#
_symmetry.space_group_name_H-M   'P 1'
#
loop_
_entity.id
_entity.type
_entity.pdbx_description
1 polymer ?
#
loop_
_entity_poly.entity_id
_entity_poly.type
_entity_poly.pdbx_seq_one_letter_code
_entity_poly.pdbx_strand_id
1 'polypeptide(L)'
;MTMQYIESDDSDDMGRLIDQWLEELPEEATSVEKQFGAEILGQWARNGWWFCDDDPERTVLNNFLEWSRRHNISFGWSIIGQE
;
A
#
# COMPACT_ATOMS: atom_id res chain seq x y z
N MET A 1 -2.16 -16.29 -15.24
CA MET A 1 -2.04 -15.72 -13.89
C MET A 1 -3.32 -14.93 -13.65
N THR A 2 -4.03 -15.22 -12.57
CA THR A 2 -5.31 -14.56 -12.24
C THR A 2 -5.01 -13.29 -11.47
N MET A 3 -5.50 -12.15 -11.95
CA MET A 3 -5.31 -10.84 -11.29
C MET A 3 -6.23 -10.74 -10.07
N GLN A 4 -5.69 -10.35 -8.91
CA GLN A 4 -6.48 -10.12 -7.71
C GLN A 4 -6.97 -8.67 -7.71
N TYR A 5 -8.29 -8.48 -7.67
CA TYR A 5 -8.91 -7.16 -7.66
C TYR A 5 -9.51 -6.88 -6.30
N ILE A 6 -9.03 -5.84 -5.62
CA ILE A 6 -9.47 -5.41 -4.29
C ILE A 6 -10.36 -4.18 -4.49
N GLU A 7 -11.67 -4.39 -4.44
CA GLU A 7 -12.67 -3.38 -4.81
C GLU A 7 -13.16 -2.54 -3.62
N SER A 8 -13.11 -3.11 -2.41
CA SER A 8 -13.43 -2.42 -1.15
C SER A 8 -12.17 -2.25 -0.31
N ASP A 9 -12.10 -1.15 0.44
CA ASP A 9 -11.04 -0.89 1.42
C ASP A 9 -11.15 -1.78 2.67
N ASP A 10 -11.81 -2.95 2.54
CA ASP A 10 -12.07 -3.87 3.63
C ASP A 10 -10.77 -4.13 4.39
N SER A 11 -10.74 -3.63 5.62
CA SER A 11 -9.48 -3.33 6.31
C SER A 11 -8.69 -4.60 6.63
N ASP A 12 -9.33 -5.79 6.56
CA ASP A 12 -8.71 -7.09 6.81
C ASP A 12 -7.84 -7.55 5.62
N ASP A 13 -8.33 -7.41 4.38
CA ASP A 13 -7.56 -7.75 3.17
C ASP A 13 -6.41 -6.75 2.97
N MET A 14 -6.66 -5.45 3.21
CA MET A 14 -5.61 -4.43 3.15
C MET A 14 -4.54 -4.64 4.21
N GLY A 15 -4.92 -5.00 5.44
CA GLY A 15 -3.96 -5.34 6.50
C GLY A 15 -3.01 -6.46 6.08
N ARG A 16 -3.54 -7.56 5.53
CA ARG A 16 -2.74 -8.69 5.06
C ARG A 16 -1.78 -8.33 3.94
N LEU A 17 -2.23 -7.49 3.00
CA LEU A 17 -1.38 -7.03 1.90
C LEU A 17 -0.24 -6.12 2.39
N ILE A 18 -0.51 -5.26 3.37
CA ILE A 18 0.50 -4.42 4.01
C ILE A 18 1.51 -5.30 4.75
N ASP A 19 1.04 -6.26 5.56
CA ASP A 19 1.93 -7.23 6.24
C ASP A 19 2.82 -7.96 5.23
N GLN A 20 2.25 -8.49 4.15
CA GLN A 20 3.01 -9.19 3.12
C GLN A 20 4.05 -8.27 2.45
N TRP A 21 3.68 -7.03 2.11
CA TRP A 21 4.61 -6.05 1.56
C TRP A 21 5.77 -5.78 2.53
N LEU A 22 5.51 -5.64 3.82
CA LEU A 22 6.53 -5.40 4.85
C LEU A 22 7.48 -6.59 5.02
N GLU A 23 6.99 -7.82 4.87
CA GLU A 23 7.81 -9.04 4.84
C GLU A 23 8.71 -9.09 3.60
N GLU A 24 8.22 -8.62 2.46
CA GLU A 24 8.96 -8.60 1.19
C GLU A 24 9.87 -7.37 1.00
N LEU A 25 9.82 -6.39 1.91
CA LEU A 25 10.80 -5.30 1.93
C LEU A 25 12.22 -5.84 2.12
N PRO A 26 13.22 -5.25 1.41
CA PRO A 26 14.61 -5.73 1.45
C PRO A 26 15.14 -5.81 2.89
N GLU A 27 16.06 -6.73 3.17
CA GLU A 27 16.69 -6.88 4.50
C GLU A 27 17.36 -5.58 5.01
N GLU A 28 17.71 -4.68 4.10
CA GLU A 28 18.26 -3.36 4.40
C GLU A 28 17.22 -2.38 4.98
N ALA A 29 15.93 -2.64 4.78
CA ALA A 29 14.85 -1.86 5.38
C ALA A 29 14.83 -2.09 6.88
N THR A 30 15.17 -1.04 7.63
CA THR A 30 15.20 -1.09 9.09
C THR A 30 13.81 -1.34 9.66
N SER A 31 13.72 -1.93 10.86
CA SER A 31 12.44 -2.09 11.57
C SER A 31 11.66 -0.77 11.70
N VAL A 32 12.38 0.36 11.74
CA VAL A 32 11.79 1.71 11.78
C VAL A 32 11.11 2.07 10.47
N GLU A 33 11.73 1.80 9.32
CA GLU A 33 11.13 2.04 8.01
C GLU A 33 9.90 1.16 7.76
N LYS A 34 9.97 -0.10 8.21
CA LYS A 34 8.82 -1.02 8.15
C LYS A 34 7.65 -0.52 9.01
N GLN A 35 7.93 -0.09 10.25
CA GLN A 35 6.90 0.49 11.12
C GLN A 35 6.33 1.79 10.57
N PHE A 36 7.17 2.66 10.01
CA PHE A 36 6.75 3.91 9.38
C PHE A 36 5.84 3.62 8.18
N GLY A 37 6.22 2.70 7.30
CA GLY A 37 5.40 2.29 6.16
C GLY A 37 4.03 1.73 6.58
N ALA A 38 4.02 0.87 7.61
CA ALA A 38 2.78 0.33 8.18
C ALA A 38 1.87 1.43 8.75
N GLU A 39 2.44 2.39 9.46
CA GLU A 39 1.71 3.50 10.08
C GLU A 39 1.09 4.41 9.03
N ILE A 40 1.84 4.80 7.99
CA ILE A 40 1.32 5.63 6.89
C ILE A 40 0.20 4.92 6.15
N LEU A 41 0.40 3.66 5.74
CA LEU A 41 -0.64 2.88 5.04
C LEU A 41 -1.87 2.65 5.90
N GLY A 42 -1.70 2.42 7.22
CA GLY A 42 -2.80 2.30 8.17
C GLY A 42 -3.57 3.61 8.38
N GLN A 43 -2.88 4.75 8.40
CA GLN A 43 -3.53 6.06 8.46
C GLN A 43 -4.37 6.33 7.19
N TRP A 44 -3.87 5.94 6.02
CA TRP A 44 -4.63 6.12 4.78
C TRP A 44 -5.79 5.17 4.66
N ALA A 45 -5.65 3.91 5.04
CA ALA A 45 -6.78 2.99 5.15
C ALA A 45 -7.92 3.59 5.99
N ARG A 46 -7.58 4.19 7.15
CA ARG A 46 -8.57 4.88 8.01
C ARG A 46 -9.18 6.14 7.39
N ASN A 47 -8.47 6.80 6.48
CA ASN A 47 -8.94 7.99 5.77
C ASN A 47 -9.47 7.65 4.36
N GLY A 48 -9.81 6.39 4.11
CA GLY A 48 -10.38 5.94 2.84
C GLY A 48 -9.45 6.06 1.64
N TRP A 49 -8.13 6.17 1.86
CA TRP A 49 -7.09 6.39 0.84
C TRP A 49 -7.14 7.77 0.17
N TRP A 50 -7.79 8.75 0.81
CA TRP A 50 -8.02 10.09 0.24
C TRP A 50 -6.90 11.12 0.54
N PHE A 51 -5.72 10.71 1.01
CA PHE A 51 -4.67 11.64 1.40
C PHE A 51 -3.29 11.14 0.92
N CYS A 52 -2.51 11.97 0.21
CA CYS A 52 -1.52 12.83 0.86
C CYS A 52 -0.80 13.78 -0.13
N ASP A 53 -0.66 15.04 0.27
CA ASP A 53 0.10 16.11 -0.40
C ASP A 53 1.58 16.13 0.07
N ASP A 54 1.95 15.29 1.05
CA ASP A 54 3.30 15.22 1.63
C ASP A 54 4.19 14.18 0.93
N ASP A 55 5.41 14.60 0.54
CA ASP A 55 6.40 13.85 -0.25
C ASP A 55 6.82 12.46 0.32
N PRO A 56 7.12 12.29 1.62
CA PRO A 56 7.57 11.02 2.17
C PRO A 56 6.45 9.98 2.25
N GLU A 57 5.23 10.42 2.56
CA GLU A 57 4.08 9.52 2.62
C GLU A 57 3.75 9.01 1.21
N ARG A 58 3.71 9.92 0.22
CA ARG A 58 3.48 9.57 -1.19
C ARG A 58 4.49 8.57 -1.75
N THR A 59 5.74 8.63 -1.28
CA THR A 59 6.78 7.67 -1.65
C THR A 59 6.44 6.26 -1.14
N VAL A 60 5.97 6.13 0.10
CA VAL A 60 5.51 4.85 0.67
C VAL A 60 4.34 4.28 -0.13
N LEU A 61 3.36 5.11 -0.53
CA LEU A 61 2.25 4.64 -1.38
C LEU A 61 2.73 4.05 -2.69
N ASN A 62 3.59 4.80 -3.38
CA ASN A 62 4.04 4.42 -4.71
C ASN A 62 4.81 3.10 -4.64
N ASN A 63 5.67 2.94 -3.63
CA ASN A 63 6.37 1.67 -3.41
C ASN A 63 5.40 0.51 -3.15
N PHE A 64 4.37 0.72 -2.34
CA PHE A 64 3.35 -0.29 -2.05
C PHE A 64 2.50 -0.62 -3.30
N LEU A 65 2.08 0.37 -4.07
CA LEU A 65 1.33 0.20 -5.32
C LEU A 65 2.17 -0.48 -6.40
N GLU A 66 3.46 -0.14 -6.51
CA GLU A 66 4.39 -0.80 -7.43
C GLU A 66 4.60 -2.27 -7.05
N TRP A 67 4.77 -2.57 -5.76
CA TRP A 67 4.82 -3.95 -5.28
C TRP A 67 3.52 -4.69 -5.63
N SER A 68 2.37 -4.10 -5.32
CA SER A 68 1.05 -4.69 -5.62
C SER A 68 0.89 -4.99 -7.10
N ARG A 69 1.33 -4.08 -7.98
CA ARG A 69 1.32 -4.28 -9.43
C ARG A 69 2.21 -5.45 -9.87
N ARG A 70 3.39 -5.63 -9.26
CA ARG A 70 4.27 -6.80 -9.52
C ARG A 70 3.60 -8.11 -9.10
N HIS A 71 2.78 -8.07 -8.06
CA HIS A 71 2.01 -9.21 -7.56
C HIS A 71 0.66 -9.42 -8.27
N ASN A 72 0.38 -8.66 -9.35
CA ASN A 72 -0.90 -8.68 -10.07
C ASN A 72 -2.11 -8.35 -9.17
N ILE A 73 -1.91 -7.46 -8.20
CA ILE A 73 -2.94 -6.90 -7.34
C ILE A 73 -3.32 -5.54 -7.90
N SER A 74 -4.61 -5.28 -8.03
CA SER A 74 -5.14 -3.97 -8.43
C SER A 74 -6.19 -3.51 -7.44
N PHE A 75 -6.08 -2.25 -7.03
CA PHE A 75 -6.98 -1.64 -6.07
C PHE A 75 -7.98 -0.75 -6.81
N GLY A 76 -9.27 -0.98 -6.57
CA GLY A 76 -10.33 -0.15 -7.17
C GLY A 76 -10.32 1.29 -6.67
N TRP A 77 -9.70 1.56 -5.52
CA TRP A 77 -9.53 2.89 -4.94
C TRP A 77 -8.21 3.56 -5.33
N SER A 78 -7.22 2.84 -5.89
CA SER A 78 -5.95 3.44 -6.32
C SER A 78 -6.08 4.21 -7.64
N ILE A 79 -7.26 4.76 -7.93
CA ILE A 79 -7.50 5.68 -9.03
C ILE A 79 -6.92 7.05 -8.62
N ILE A 80 -5.61 7.11 -8.45
CA ILE A 80 -4.86 8.34 -8.52
C ILE A 80 -4.29 8.38 -9.93
N GLY A 81 -5.02 9.03 -10.85
CA GLY A 81 -4.51 9.46 -12.14
C GLY A 81 -4.60 8.47 -13.30
N GLN A 82 -5.78 7.87 -13.56
CA GLN A 82 -6.12 7.58 -14.95
C GLN A 82 -6.92 8.75 -15.50
N GLU A 83 -6.20 9.63 -16.19
CA GLU A 83 -6.76 10.50 -17.23
C GLU A 83 -7.47 9.67 -18.32
#